data_AF-A0A963MMT0-F1
#
_entry.id   AF-A0A963MMT0-F1
#
_cell.length_a   1.000
_cell.length_b   1.000
_cell.length_c   1.000
_cell.angle_alpha   90.00
_cell.angle_beta   90.00
_cell.angle_gamma   90.00
#
_symmetry.space_group_name_H-M   'P 1'
#
loop_
_entity.id
_entity.type
_entity.pdbx_description
1 polymer ?
#
loop_
_entity_poly.entity_id
_entity_poly.type
_entity_poly.pdbx_seq_one_letter_code
_entity_poly.pdbx_strand_id
1 'polypeptide(L)'
;MHRLFLLLALIASLLLPTAARANPIEPEKAFAMRAQALDAQTIEVVFEIAKDYYLYGDKFRFEAEPAAVGFGALEKPAGKMKKDDFFGEVETHRGELRILVPVQAPPGTTRFELFATSQGCWDGGICYPPTTQQASIDLTAPPKKAGGFLDSVLGGRAGAGGASSAPVALAATADGAGSPAADAVSSDETGDIARLLSGASVPI
;
A
#
# COMPACT_ATOMS: atom_id res chain seq x y z
N MET A 1 -1.06 12.73 -68.67
CA MET A 1 -0.85 13.82 -67.70
C MET A 1 -1.87 13.77 -66.55
N HIS A 2 -3.18 13.94 -66.80
CA HIS A 2 -4.21 14.06 -65.74
C HIS A 2 -4.37 12.80 -64.86
N ARG A 3 -4.32 11.59 -65.46
CA ARG A 3 -4.44 10.32 -64.73
C ARG A 3 -3.24 10.01 -63.82
N LEU A 4 -2.05 10.47 -64.20
CA LEU A 4 -0.84 10.33 -63.38
C LEU A 4 -0.88 11.25 -62.16
N PHE A 5 -1.40 12.46 -62.33
CA PHE A 5 -1.62 13.41 -61.23
C PHE A 5 -2.63 12.90 -60.20
N LEU A 6 -3.73 12.29 -60.66
CA LEU A 6 -4.73 11.67 -59.79
C LEU A 6 -4.17 10.48 -58.99
N LEU A 7 -3.33 9.64 -59.60
CA LEU A 7 -2.67 8.52 -58.93
C LEU A 7 -1.67 8.99 -57.87
N LEU A 8 -0.87 10.02 -58.17
CA LEU A 8 0.07 10.63 -57.22
C LEU A 8 -0.65 11.28 -56.03
N ALA A 9 -1.78 11.96 -56.25
CA ALA A 9 -2.59 12.53 -55.17
C ALA A 9 -3.23 11.45 -54.28
N LEU A 10 -3.67 10.32 -54.87
CA LEU A 10 -4.23 9.21 -54.11
C LEU A 10 -3.17 8.52 -53.24
N ILE A 11 -1.95 8.31 -53.77
CA ILE A 11 -0.83 7.72 -53.02
C ILE A 11 -0.36 8.67 -51.90
N ALA A 12 -0.32 9.98 -52.15
CA ALA A 12 0.02 10.98 -51.14
C ALA A 12 -1.00 11.03 -49.98
N SER A 13 -2.29 10.80 -50.27
CA SER A 13 -3.33 10.67 -49.24
C SER A 13 -3.13 9.44 -48.34
N LEU A 14 -2.63 8.32 -48.88
CA LEU A 14 -2.32 7.13 -48.08
C LEU A 14 -1.04 7.25 -47.23
N LEU A 15 -0.21 8.27 -47.48
CA LEU A 15 1.03 8.54 -46.74
C LEU A 15 0.83 9.58 -45.62
N LEU A 16 -0.40 10.05 -45.40
CA LEU A 16 -0.71 10.92 -44.26
C LEU A 16 -0.53 10.14 -42.96
N PRO A 17 0.34 10.59 -42.02
CA PRO A 17 0.48 9.93 -40.74
C PRO A 17 -0.85 10.03 -40.00
N THR A 18 -1.41 8.89 -39.61
CA THR A 18 -2.56 8.87 -38.70
C THR A 18 -2.09 9.47 -37.38
N ALA A 19 -2.54 10.68 -37.04
CA ALA A 19 -2.37 11.20 -35.70
C ALA A 19 -3.02 10.21 -34.73
N ALA A 20 -2.21 9.49 -33.96
CA ALA A 20 -2.71 8.57 -32.94
C ALA A 20 -3.59 9.39 -32.00
N ARG A 21 -4.89 9.06 -31.93
CA ARG A 21 -5.79 9.70 -30.98
C ARG A 21 -5.28 9.40 -29.58
N ALA A 22 -4.89 10.45 -28.88
CA ALA A 22 -4.68 10.47 -27.45
C ALA A 22 -5.95 9.95 -26.74
N ASN A 23 -5.86 8.78 -26.09
CA ASN A 23 -6.91 8.25 -25.24
C ASN A 23 -6.33 8.06 -23.82
N PRO A 24 -6.24 9.15 -23.03
CA PRO A 24 -5.92 9.06 -21.61
C PRO A 24 -6.93 8.14 -20.90
N ILE A 25 -6.46 7.36 -19.93
CA ILE A 25 -7.32 6.49 -19.10
C ILE A 25 -7.71 7.19 -17.79
N GLU A 26 -8.62 6.59 -17.02
CA GLU A 26 -9.03 7.13 -15.72
C GLU A 26 -7.86 7.08 -14.71
N PRO A 27 -7.73 8.06 -13.79
CA PRO A 27 -6.58 8.15 -12.90
C PRO A 27 -6.43 6.93 -11.99
N GLU A 28 -7.53 6.32 -11.55
CA GLU A 28 -7.51 5.11 -10.72
C GLU A 28 -6.94 3.90 -11.48
N LYS A 29 -7.07 3.88 -12.82
CA LYS A 29 -6.44 2.86 -13.67
C LYS A 29 -5.02 3.22 -14.06
N ALA A 30 -4.73 4.50 -14.23
CA ALA A 30 -3.38 5.00 -14.53
C ALA A 30 -2.42 4.84 -13.34
N PHE A 31 -2.95 4.92 -12.13
CA PHE A 31 -2.19 4.92 -10.88
C PHE A 31 -2.82 3.92 -9.89
N ALA A 32 -3.00 2.67 -10.30
CA ALA A 32 -3.72 1.67 -9.51
C ALA A 32 -3.03 1.46 -8.15
N MET A 33 -3.74 1.77 -7.06
CA MET A 33 -3.22 1.69 -5.71
C MET A 33 -3.65 0.39 -5.03
N ARG A 34 -2.71 -0.23 -4.33
CA ARG A 34 -2.98 -1.28 -3.34
C ARG A 34 -2.18 -1.01 -2.08
N ALA A 35 -2.73 -1.36 -0.92
CA ALA A 35 -2.06 -1.20 0.36
C ALA A 35 -2.26 -2.43 1.26
N GLN A 36 -1.27 -2.71 2.08
CA GLN A 36 -1.32 -3.80 3.06
C GLN A 36 -0.41 -3.50 4.25
N ALA A 37 -0.74 -4.07 5.41
CA ALA A 37 0.20 -4.08 6.54
C ALA A 37 1.38 -5.00 6.25
N LEU A 38 2.59 -4.55 6.59
CA LEU A 38 3.78 -5.40 6.68
C LEU A 38 3.92 -5.96 8.09
N ASP A 39 3.61 -5.13 9.08
CA ASP A 39 3.56 -5.42 10.51
C ASP A 39 2.58 -4.46 11.20
N ALA A 40 2.54 -4.48 12.54
CA ALA A 40 1.62 -3.65 13.32
C ALA A 40 1.88 -2.14 13.26
N GLN A 41 3.05 -1.71 12.76
CA GLN A 41 3.53 -0.33 12.76
C GLN A 41 3.88 0.19 11.37
N THR A 42 3.78 -0.64 10.33
CA THR A 42 4.19 -0.28 8.97
C THR A 42 3.21 -0.83 7.95
N ILE A 43 2.73 0.04 7.06
CA ILE A 43 2.01 -0.38 5.86
C ILE A 43 2.86 -0.16 4.61
N GLU A 44 2.73 -1.05 3.64
CA GLU A 44 3.22 -0.87 2.29
C GLU A 44 2.07 -0.36 1.42
N VAL A 45 2.27 0.80 0.78
CA VAL A 45 1.39 1.31 -0.26
C VAL A 45 2.12 1.19 -1.59
N VAL A 46 1.50 0.50 -2.55
CA VAL A 46 2.05 0.30 -3.89
C VAL A 46 1.15 0.96 -4.92
N PHE A 47 1.77 1.76 -5.79
CA PHE A 47 1.15 2.30 -6.99
C PHE A 47 1.71 1.58 -8.22
N GLU A 48 0.83 0.95 -9.00
CA GLU A 48 1.13 0.46 -10.34
C GLU A 48 0.81 1.57 -11.34
N ILE A 49 1.85 2.20 -11.88
CA ILE A 49 1.77 3.35 -12.77
C ILE A 49 1.80 2.87 -14.21
N ALA A 50 0.71 3.14 -14.94
CA ALA A 50 0.56 2.75 -16.34
C ALA A 50 1.67 3.35 -17.23
N LYS A 51 1.94 2.67 -18.34
CA LYS A 51 2.92 3.13 -19.32
C LYS A 51 2.57 4.54 -19.83
N ASP A 52 3.58 5.40 -19.94
CA ASP A 52 3.47 6.81 -20.35
C ASP A 52 2.79 7.73 -19.31
N TYR A 53 2.61 7.25 -18.08
CA TYR A 53 2.16 8.05 -16.92
C TYR A 53 3.28 8.20 -15.90
N TYR A 54 3.14 9.19 -15.01
CA TYR A 54 4.02 9.40 -13.87
C TYR A 54 3.28 10.03 -12.68
N LEU A 55 3.73 9.72 -11.46
CA LEU A 55 3.31 10.38 -10.23
C LEU A 55 4.38 11.37 -9.78
N TYR A 56 3.97 12.48 -9.16
CA TYR A 56 4.89 13.43 -8.53
C TYR A 56 5.41 12.90 -7.19
N GLY A 57 6.72 13.04 -6.95
CA GLY A 57 7.38 12.50 -5.75
C GLY A 57 6.99 13.20 -4.44
N ASP A 58 6.52 14.44 -4.51
CA ASP A 58 6.15 15.29 -3.38
C ASP A 58 4.63 15.37 -3.14
N LYS A 59 3.80 14.70 -3.96
CA LYS A 59 2.33 14.84 -3.94
C LYS A 59 1.61 13.59 -3.47
N PHE A 60 1.97 13.15 -2.28
CA PHE A 60 1.30 12.06 -1.56
C PHE A 60 0.72 12.57 -0.24
N ARG A 61 -0.50 12.16 0.08
CA ARG A 61 -1.14 12.43 1.37
C ARG A 61 -1.89 11.19 1.83
N PHE A 62 -1.72 10.83 3.09
CA PHE A 62 -2.37 9.68 3.70
C PHE A 62 -3.24 10.13 4.87
N GLU A 63 -4.47 9.67 4.88
CA GLU A 63 -5.44 9.86 5.96
C GLU A 63 -6.05 8.51 6.34
N ALA A 64 -6.60 8.43 7.55
CA ALA A 64 -7.19 7.22 8.07
C ALA A 64 -8.56 7.47 8.68
N GLU A 65 -9.41 6.45 8.64
CA GLU A 65 -10.63 6.37 9.43
C GLU A 65 -10.58 5.11 10.32
N PRO A 66 -10.61 5.25 11.66
CA PRO A 66 -10.82 6.49 12.41
C PRO A 66 -9.60 7.43 12.38
N ALA A 67 -9.85 8.74 12.45
CA ALA A 67 -8.82 9.80 12.38
C ALA A 67 -7.79 9.79 13.53
N ALA A 68 -7.97 8.91 14.52
CA ALA A 68 -6.99 8.68 15.58
C ALA A 68 -5.75 7.91 15.10
N VAL A 69 -5.81 7.26 13.94
CA VAL A 69 -4.65 6.63 13.30
C VAL A 69 -3.85 7.70 12.54
N GLY A 70 -2.60 7.88 12.94
CA GLY A 70 -1.64 8.80 12.31
C GLY A 70 -0.62 8.08 11.43
N PHE A 71 0.11 8.87 10.65
CA PHE A 71 1.19 8.40 9.78
C PHE A 71 2.48 9.19 10.00
N GLY A 72 3.60 8.48 9.94
CA GLY A 72 4.94 9.04 10.10
C GLY A 72 5.55 9.54 8.79
N ALA A 73 6.85 9.80 8.83
CA ALA A 73 7.61 10.17 7.64
C ALA A 73 7.60 9.02 6.62
N LEU A 74 7.26 9.34 5.37
CA LEU A 74 7.16 8.37 4.29
C LEU A 74 8.54 7.94 3.82
N GLU A 75 8.73 6.64 3.65
CA GLU A 75 9.94 6.09 3.02
C GLU A 75 9.59 5.61 1.62
N LYS A 76 10.20 6.24 0.61
CA LYS A 76 10.00 5.88 -0.80
C LYS A 76 11.34 5.91 -1.54
N PRO A 77 11.52 5.13 -2.61
CA PRO A 77 12.71 5.19 -3.43
C PRO A 77 12.84 6.58 -4.07
N ALA A 78 14.06 7.01 -4.38
CA ALA A 78 14.28 8.23 -5.14
C ALA A 78 13.68 8.10 -6.55
N GLY A 79 12.99 9.14 -6.98
CA GLY A 79 12.41 9.29 -8.30
C GLY A 79 13.40 9.88 -9.31
N LYS A 80 12.88 10.13 -10.50
CA LYS A 80 13.63 10.79 -11.59
C LYS A 80 13.25 12.25 -11.65
N MET A 81 14.25 13.12 -11.66
CA MET A 81 14.03 14.55 -11.91
C MET A 81 13.54 14.73 -13.34
N LYS A 82 12.47 15.51 -13.48
CA LYS A 82 11.85 15.92 -14.75
C LYS A 82 11.66 17.42 -14.71
N LYS A 83 11.99 18.09 -15.82
CA LYS A 83 11.54 19.46 -16.05
C LYS A 83 10.10 19.41 -16.58
N ASP A 84 9.20 19.94 -15.77
CA ASP A 84 7.78 20.12 -16.05
C ASP A 84 7.50 21.59 -16.35
N ASP A 85 6.63 21.84 -17.33
CA ASP A 85 6.37 23.20 -17.81
C ASP A 85 5.55 24.04 -16.80
N PHE A 86 4.84 23.39 -15.89
CA PHE A 86 4.02 24.06 -14.86
C PHE A 86 4.79 24.21 -13.54
N PHE A 87 5.57 23.20 -13.16
CA PHE A 87 6.20 23.12 -11.84
C PHE A 87 7.74 23.26 -11.86
N GLY A 88 8.37 23.34 -13.02
CA GLY A 88 9.82 23.39 -13.13
C GLY A 88 10.46 22.02 -12.86
N GLU A 89 11.55 21.97 -12.10
CA GLU A 89 12.18 20.68 -11.78
C GLU A 89 11.42 19.95 -10.67
N VAL A 90 10.88 18.80 -11.02
CA VAL A 90 10.07 17.95 -10.14
C VAL A 90 10.59 16.52 -10.13
N GLU A 91 10.52 15.87 -8.98
CA GLU A 91 10.78 14.44 -8.85
C GLU A 91 9.55 13.65 -9.33
N THR A 92 9.76 12.61 -10.14
CA THR A 92 8.67 11.78 -10.68
C THR A 92 8.96 10.29 -10.55
N HIS A 93 7.90 9.50 -10.35
CA HIS A 93 7.96 8.03 -10.29
C HIS A 93 7.16 7.40 -11.43
N ARG A 94 7.63 6.23 -11.90
CA ARG A 94 7.03 5.46 -12.99
C ARG A 94 7.18 3.96 -12.73
N GLY A 95 6.37 3.15 -13.39
CA GLY A 95 6.36 1.70 -13.19
C GLY A 95 5.72 1.37 -11.84
N GLU A 96 6.40 0.60 -10.99
CA GLU A 96 5.92 0.30 -9.65
C GLU A 96 6.58 1.25 -8.64
N LEU A 97 5.77 1.95 -7.84
CA LEU A 97 6.24 2.76 -6.72
C LEU A 97 5.77 2.11 -5.41
N ARG A 98 6.71 1.70 -4.57
CA ARG A 98 6.46 1.20 -3.22
C ARG A 98 6.81 2.27 -2.20
N ILE A 99 5.88 2.57 -1.30
CA ILE A 99 6.03 3.53 -0.22
C ILE A 99 5.79 2.78 1.10
N LEU A 100 6.77 2.82 2.00
CA LEU A 100 6.57 2.38 3.37
C LEU A 100 6.05 3.57 4.19
N VAL A 101 4.95 3.34 4.88
CA VAL A 101 4.28 4.36 5.68
C VAL A 101 4.23 3.87 7.13
N PRO A 102 5.03 4.47 8.03
CA PRO A 102 4.93 4.19 9.45
C PRO A 102 3.56 4.59 9.98
N VAL A 103 2.93 3.72 10.76
CA VAL A 103 1.60 3.89 11.35
C VAL A 103 1.73 4.20 12.83
N GLN A 104 1.02 5.23 13.30
CA GLN A 104 0.82 5.51 14.72
C GLN A 104 -0.65 5.27 15.07
N ALA A 105 -0.99 4.06 15.50
CA ALA A 105 -2.35 3.71 15.87
C ALA A 105 -2.53 3.64 17.40
N PRO A 106 -3.70 4.03 17.94
CA PRO A 106 -4.00 3.83 19.35
C PRO A 106 -3.96 2.35 19.76
N PRO A 107 -3.63 2.02 21.02
CA PRO A 107 -3.65 0.65 21.52
C PRO A 107 -4.99 -0.04 21.23
N GLY A 108 -4.93 -1.29 20.75
CA GLY A 108 -6.11 -2.08 20.40
C GLY A 108 -6.66 -1.85 18.99
N THR A 109 -6.10 -0.91 18.21
CA THR A 109 -6.45 -0.75 16.79
C THR A 109 -5.89 -1.91 15.98
N THR A 110 -6.76 -2.68 15.35
CA THR A 110 -6.37 -3.79 14.46
C THR A 110 -6.70 -3.55 13.00
N ARG A 111 -7.66 -2.67 12.72
CA ARG A 111 -8.10 -2.31 11.36
C ARG A 111 -8.43 -0.83 11.25
N PHE A 112 -8.24 -0.28 10.07
CA PHE A 112 -8.66 1.07 9.70
C PHE A 112 -8.81 1.17 8.18
N GLU A 113 -9.52 2.21 7.72
CA GLU A 113 -9.61 2.57 6.31
C GLU A 113 -8.52 3.59 5.97
N LEU A 114 -7.69 3.30 4.97
CA LEU A 114 -6.67 4.19 4.43
C LEU A 114 -7.24 5.00 3.27
N PHE A 115 -7.03 6.30 3.28
CA PHE A 115 -7.28 7.20 2.16
C PHE A 115 -5.94 7.73 1.64
N ALA A 116 -5.53 7.28 0.46
CA ALA A 116 -4.27 7.66 -0.17
C ALA A 116 -4.54 8.64 -1.33
N THR A 117 -4.23 9.91 -1.13
CA THR A 117 -4.28 10.92 -2.19
C THR A 117 -2.94 10.99 -2.92
N SER A 118 -2.98 10.97 -4.25
CA SER A 118 -1.82 11.12 -5.12
C SER A 118 -2.13 12.01 -6.32
N GLN A 119 -1.09 12.55 -6.97
CA GLN A 119 -1.24 13.32 -8.20
C GLN A 119 -0.21 12.90 -9.25
N GLY A 120 -0.66 12.81 -10.50
CA GLY A 120 0.19 12.47 -11.64
C GLY A 120 -0.30 13.06 -12.95
N CYS A 121 0.49 12.83 -13.99
CA CYS A 121 0.16 13.24 -15.35
C CYS A 121 0.44 12.11 -16.34
N TRP A 122 -0.19 12.26 -17.51
CA TRP A 122 0.09 11.51 -18.71
C TRP A 122 1.05 12.31 -19.60
N ASP A 123 2.03 11.64 -20.20
CA ASP A 123 3.03 12.27 -21.07
C ASP A 123 2.43 12.97 -22.29
N GLY A 124 1.20 12.63 -22.66
CA GLY A 124 0.44 13.33 -23.71
C GLY A 124 -0.13 14.69 -23.29
N GLY A 125 0.24 15.21 -22.12
CA GLY A 125 -0.04 16.60 -21.71
C GLY A 125 -1.25 16.78 -20.80
N ILE A 126 -1.76 15.71 -20.19
CA ILE A 126 -2.90 15.77 -19.27
C ILE A 126 -2.41 15.52 -17.85
N CYS A 127 -2.62 16.49 -16.98
CA CYS A 127 -2.39 16.34 -15.55
C CYS A 127 -3.70 16.16 -14.82
N TYR A 128 -3.78 15.10 -14.01
CA TYR A 128 -4.96 14.80 -13.21
C TYR A 128 -4.96 15.67 -11.95
N PRO A 129 -6.16 16.03 -11.41
CA PRO A 129 -6.25 16.60 -10.08
C PRO A 129 -5.76 15.58 -9.03
N PRO A 130 -5.50 16.01 -7.78
CA PRO A 130 -5.28 15.08 -6.68
C PRO A 130 -6.45 14.09 -6.56
N THR A 131 -6.15 12.79 -6.62
CA THR A 131 -7.13 11.71 -6.58
C THR A 131 -6.89 10.85 -5.35
N THR A 132 -7.94 10.60 -4.58
CA THR A 132 -7.90 9.74 -3.39
C THR A 132 -8.40 8.34 -3.74
N GLN A 133 -7.61 7.32 -3.40
CA GLN A 133 -8.00 5.91 -3.45
C GLN A 133 -8.06 5.34 -2.03
N GLN A 134 -8.95 4.38 -1.80
CA GLN A 134 -9.21 3.80 -0.49
C GLN A 134 -8.72 2.34 -0.40
N ALA A 135 -8.23 1.93 0.77
CA ALA A 135 -7.93 0.54 1.07
C ALA A 135 -8.19 0.20 2.55
N SER A 136 -8.84 -0.93 2.82
CA SER A 136 -8.97 -1.45 4.18
C SER A 136 -7.65 -2.10 4.63
N ILE A 137 -7.12 -1.65 5.77
CA ILE A 137 -5.88 -2.16 6.35
C ILE A 137 -6.20 -3.05 7.55
N ASP A 138 -5.56 -4.21 7.60
CA ASP A 138 -5.56 -5.11 8.76
C ASP A 138 -4.12 -5.25 9.27
N LEU A 139 -3.83 -4.63 10.42
CA LEU A 139 -2.51 -4.61 11.06
C LEU A 139 -2.12 -5.98 11.67
N THR A 140 -3.05 -6.93 11.72
CA THR A 140 -2.82 -8.28 12.26
C THR A 140 -2.57 -9.32 11.17
N ALA A 141 -2.82 -8.96 9.91
CA ALA A 141 -2.66 -9.87 8.79
C ALA A 141 -1.19 -9.98 8.37
N PRO A 142 -0.67 -11.19 8.09
CA PRO A 142 0.64 -11.33 7.46
C PRO A 142 0.61 -10.68 6.06
N PRO A 143 1.73 -10.08 5.59
CA PRO A 143 1.78 -9.45 4.29
C PRO A 143 1.45 -10.46 3.19
N LYS A 144 0.48 -10.13 2.34
CA LYS A 144 0.16 -10.97 1.19
C LYS A 144 1.29 -10.81 0.19
N LYS A 145 2.00 -11.90 -0.12
CA LYS A 145 2.90 -11.91 -1.27
C LYS A 145 2.03 -11.61 -2.50
N ALA A 146 2.47 -10.67 -3.33
CA ALA A 146 1.84 -10.41 -4.62
C ALA A 146 1.89 -11.72 -5.42
N GLY A 147 0.79 -12.46 -5.39
CA GLY A 147 0.70 -13.79 -5.98
C GLY A 147 0.77 -13.63 -7.48
N GLY A 148 1.90 -14.04 -8.07
CA GLY A 148 1.98 -14.14 -9.51
C GLY A 148 1.00 -15.20 -9.99
N PHE A 149 0.56 -15.11 -11.24
CA PHE A 149 -0.20 -16.18 -11.91
C PHE A 149 0.43 -17.58 -11.66
N LEU A 150 1.76 -17.62 -11.54
CA LEU A 150 2.55 -18.81 -11.22
C LEU A 150 2.25 -19.39 -9.83
N ASP A 151 2.05 -18.57 -8.79
CA ASP A 151 1.68 -19.03 -7.45
C ASP A 151 0.26 -19.62 -7.42
N SER A 152 -0.65 -19.10 -8.24
CA SER A 152 -2.01 -19.65 -8.37
C SER A 152 -2.02 -20.99 -9.12
N VAL A 153 -1.19 -21.14 -10.14
CA VAL A 153 -1.04 -22.39 -10.91
C VAL A 153 -0.29 -23.47 -10.10
N LEU A 154 0.67 -23.07 -9.25
CA LEU A 154 1.46 -24.01 -8.44
C LEU A 154 0.80 -24.32 -7.08
N GLY A 155 0.06 -23.37 -6.49
CA GLY A 155 -0.65 -23.52 -5.21
C GLY A 155 -1.93 -24.36 -5.30
N GLY A 156 -2.47 -24.59 -6.51
CA GLY A 156 -3.67 -25.40 -6.76
C GLY A 156 -3.46 -26.92 -6.71
N ARG A 157 -2.27 -27.42 -6.32
CA ARG A 157 -1.94 -28.86 -6.40
C ARG A 157 -1.51 -29.52 -5.09
N ALA A 158 -1.74 -28.87 -3.94
CA ALA A 158 -1.59 -29.51 -2.63
C ALA A 158 -2.98 -29.81 -2.02
N GLY A 159 -3.66 -30.84 -2.55
CA GLY A 159 -4.99 -31.19 -2.04
C GLY A 159 -5.71 -32.31 -2.77
N ALA A 160 -5.03 -33.41 -3.10
CA ALA A 160 -5.70 -34.67 -3.45
C ALA A 160 -4.76 -35.85 -3.18
N GLY A 161 -4.94 -36.49 -2.02
CA GLY A 161 -4.16 -37.64 -1.60
C GLY A 161 -4.73 -38.26 -0.34
N GLY A 162 -5.97 -38.75 -0.42
CA GLY A 162 -6.54 -39.64 0.60
C GLY A 162 -6.17 -41.10 0.33
N ALA A 163 -5.68 -41.78 1.36
CA ALA A 163 -5.88 -43.21 1.69
C ALA A 163 -5.08 -43.48 2.98
N SER A 164 -5.70 -43.51 4.15
CA SER A 164 -6.32 -44.69 4.79
C SER A 164 -5.31 -45.75 5.26
N SER A 165 -5.14 -45.84 6.59
CA SER A 165 -5.30 -47.10 7.34
C SER A 165 -5.27 -46.79 8.84
N ALA A 166 -6.38 -47.09 9.53
CA ALA A 166 -6.39 -47.30 10.98
C ALA A 166 -5.55 -48.53 11.35
N PRO A 167 -5.12 -48.63 12.62
CA PRO A 167 -5.79 -49.62 13.44
C PRO A 167 -6.18 -49.13 14.84
N VAL A 168 -7.19 -49.82 15.37
CA VAL A 168 -7.78 -49.75 16.71
C VAL A 168 -6.97 -50.61 17.69
N ALA A 169 -6.74 -50.09 18.91
CA ALA A 169 -6.76 -50.77 20.23
C ALA A 169 -5.91 -49.96 21.24
N LEU A 170 -6.12 -49.90 22.56
CA LEU A 170 -7.23 -50.18 23.49
C LEU A 170 -6.67 -49.84 24.91
N ALA A 171 -7.43 -49.11 25.73
CA ALA A 171 -7.34 -48.99 27.21
C ALA A 171 -6.07 -48.28 27.81
N ALA A 172 -6.06 -47.66 29.00
CA ALA A 172 -6.98 -47.65 30.15
C ALA A 172 -6.73 -46.41 31.05
N THR A 173 -7.84 -45.87 31.60
CA THR A 173 -8.10 -45.44 33.00
C THR A 173 -7.20 -44.47 33.80
N ALA A 174 -7.94 -43.57 34.51
CA ALA A 174 -7.71 -43.07 35.88
C ALA A 174 -6.58 -42.04 36.06
N ASP A 175 -6.64 -41.05 36.95
CA ASP A 175 -7.64 -40.36 37.78
C ASP A 175 -6.83 -39.23 38.44
N GLY A 176 -7.48 -38.27 39.10
CA GLY A 176 -6.84 -37.61 40.24
C GLY A 176 -6.41 -36.14 40.08
N ALA A 177 -7.06 -35.35 40.93
CA ALA A 177 -6.91 -33.93 41.20
C ALA A 177 -5.53 -33.50 41.74
N GLY A 178 -5.26 -32.20 41.64
CA GLY A 178 -4.18 -31.54 42.40
C GLY A 178 -3.95 -30.08 42.02
N SER A 179 -4.70 -29.18 42.66
CA SER A 179 -4.28 -27.80 42.98
C SER A 179 -4.01 -27.77 44.51
N PRO A 180 -3.38 -26.76 45.16
CA PRO A 180 -3.05 -25.40 44.72
C PRO A 180 -1.69 -24.83 45.26
N ALA A 181 -1.58 -23.50 45.24
CA ALA A 181 -0.64 -22.60 45.93
C ALA A 181 0.71 -22.34 45.23
N ALA A 182 1.33 -21.17 45.32
CA ALA A 182 0.97 -19.79 45.66
C ALA A 182 2.18 -18.97 45.17
N ASP A 183 1.97 -17.72 44.73
CA ASP A 183 2.69 -16.58 45.29
C ASP A 183 2.37 -15.32 44.48
N ALA A 184 1.95 -14.32 45.27
CA ALA A 184 1.64 -12.98 44.87
C ALA A 184 2.90 -12.11 44.97
N VAL A 185 3.15 -11.25 43.98
CA VAL A 185 3.80 -9.95 44.22
C VAL A 185 3.17 -8.93 43.28
N SER A 186 2.36 -8.06 43.88
CA SER A 186 1.90 -6.78 43.33
C SER A 186 2.99 -5.74 43.49
N SER A 187 3.35 -5.05 42.40
CA SER A 187 4.17 -3.84 42.45
C SER A 187 3.40 -2.72 41.75
N ASP A 188 2.68 -1.94 42.55
CA ASP A 188 1.96 -0.75 42.12
C ASP A 188 2.95 0.42 41.92
N GLU A 189 3.20 0.80 40.68
CA GLU A 189 4.03 1.96 40.28
C GLU A 189 3.31 3.32 40.45
N THR A 190 2.49 3.50 41.49
CA THR A 190 1.74 4.75 41.71
C THR A 190 2.34 5.65 42.80
N GLY A 191 3.48 5.26 43.39
CA GLY A 191 4.10 5.99 44.53
C GLY A 191 5.23 6.97 44.20
N ASP A 192 5.91 6.85 43.06
CA ASP A 192 7.20 7.53 42.83
C ASP A 192 7.07 8.98 42.30
N ILE A 193 5.97 9.31 41.62
CA ILE A 193 5.75 10.65 41.07
C ILE A 193 5.35 11.70 42.13
N ALA A 194 4.86 11.28 43.29
CA ALA A 194 4.48 12.19 44.38
C ALA A 194 5.69 12.74 45.16
N ARG A 195 6.86 12.11 45.06
CA ARG A 195 8.10 12.56 45.73
C ARG A 195 8.93 13.58 44.93
N LEU A 196 8.68 13.71 43.63
CA LEU A 196 9.45 14.61 42.76
C LEU A 196 8.90 16.05 42.69
N LEU A 197 7.71 16.31 43.22
CA LEU A 197 7.04 17.62 43.11
C LEU A 197 7.13 18.49 44.38
N SER A 198 7.69 17.97 45.47
CA SER A 198 7.82 18.70 46.75
C SER A 198 9.05 19.61 46.86
N GLY A 199 9.83 19.81 45.79
CA GLY A 199 11.15 20.48 45.85
C GLY A 199 11.30 21.82 45.13
N ALA A 200 10.31 22.32 44.37
CA ALA A 200 10.48 23.52 43.54
C ALA A 200 9.69 24.71 44.08
N SER A 201 10.16 25.30 45.17
CA SER A 201 9.74 26.64 45.61
C SER A 201 10.53 27.70 44.84
N VAL A 202 9.85 28.52 44.02
CA VAL A 202 10.42 29.74 43.40
C VAL A 202 10.03 30.93 44.29
N PRO A 203 10.98 31.77 44.73
CA PRO A 203 10.67 33.01 45.44
C PRO A 203 10.20 34.11 44.48
N ILE A 204 9.33 34.97 45.01
CA ILE A 204 8.65 36.11 44.37
C ILE A 204 9.65 37.19 43.95
#